data_AF-A0A2H6LPQ7-F1
#
_entry.id   AF-A0A2H6LPQ7-F1
#
_cell.length_a   1.000
_cell.length_b   1.000
_cell.length_c   1.000
_cell.angle_alpha   90.00
_cell.angle_beta   90.00
_cell.angle_gamma   90.00
#
_symmetry.space_group_name_H-M   'P 1'
#
loop_
_entity.id
_entity.type
_entity.pdbx_description
1 polymer ?
#
loop_
_entity_poly.entity_id
_entity_poly.type
_entity_poly.pdbx_seq_one_letter_code
_entity_poly.pdbx_strand_id
1 'polypeptide(L)'
;MKKLMSKFQIDIDYSNVELNALETDEDFHREAKTLLPQALQKLGESIGEQTWEELQKNLQKSGSKSKGSQLEKRKFIQETGRTYQRRASGREKQELEDYIVDQLRSLQNKTR
;
A
#
# COMPACT_ATOMS: atom_id res chain seq x y z
N MET A 1 -1.37 -9.76 14.74
CA MET A 1 -0.64 -10.33 13.58
C MET A 1 -0.79 -9.40 12.39
N LYS A 2 0.29 -8.76 11.93
CA LYS A 2 0.36 -7.87 10.75
C LYS A 2 0.52 -8.67 9.43
N LYS A 3 -0.33 -9.67 9.18
CA LYS A 3 -0.11 -10.68 8.12
C LYS A 3 -0.14 -10.08 6.70
N LEU A 4 -0.92 -9.02 6.50
CA LEU A 4 -1.01 -8.32 5.21
C LEU A 4 0.22 -7.44 4.96
N MET A 5 0.64 -6.67 5.98
CA MET A 5 1.80 -5.78 5.91
C MET A 5 3.14 -6.54 5.86
N SER A 6 3.22 -7.77 6.38
CA SER A 6 4.43 -8.60 6.24
C SER A 6 4.63 -9.14 4.82
N LYS A 7 3.56 -9.19 4.01
CA LYS A 7 3.58 -9.79 2.67
C LYS A 7 3.82 -8.75 1.57
N PHE A 8 3.38 -7.51 1.78
CA PHE A 8 3.45 -6.45 0.79
C PHE A 8 4.23 -5.26 1.35
N GLN A 9 5.33 -4.91 0.69
CA GLN A 9 6.07 -3.69 0.98
C GLN A 9 5.42 -2.54 0.21
N ILE A 10 4.86 -1.58 0.94
CA ILE A 10 4.28 -0.36 0.36
C ILE A 10 5.17 0.82 0.69
N ASP A 11 5.44 1.62 -0.34
CA ASP A 11 6.17 2.88 -0.21
C ASP A 11 5.15 4.02 -0.04
N ILE A 12 5.14 4.61 1.14
CA ILE A 12 4.26 5.72 1.52
C ILE A 12 5.12 6.98 1.58
N ASP A 13 4.68 8.03 0.90
CA ASP A 13 5.38 9.30 0.91
C ASP A 13 5.06 10.07 2.20
N TYR A 14 6.05 10.21 3.06
CA TYR A 14 5.97 10.96 4.32
C TYR A 14 6.58 12.38 4.20
N SER A 15 7.00 12.80 3.01
CA SER A 15 7.77 14.03 2.82
C SER A 15 7.01 15.29 3.23
N ASN A 16 5.68 15.25 3.20
CA ASN A 16 4.82 16.37 3.58
C ASN A 16 4.36 16.32 5.05
N VAL A 17 4.84 15.35 5.84
CA VAL A 17 4.44 15.22 7.25
C VAL A 17 5.36 16.05 8.13
N GLU A 18 4.77 17.00 8.85
CA GLU A 18 5.47 17.77 9.89
C GLU A 18 5.64 16.95 11.18
N LEU A 19 6.62 16.05 11.19
CA LEU A 19 6.86 15.11 12.31
C LEU A 19 7.05 15.81 13.67
N ASN A 20 7.56 17.04 13.70
CA ASN A 20 7.77 17.79 14.94
C ASN A 20 6.47 18.34 15.54
N ALA A 21 5.40 18.46 14.75
CA ALA A 21 4.09 18.92 15.20
C ALA A 21 3.21 17.78 15.77
N LEU A 22 3.68 16.53 15.69
CA LEU A 22 2.95 15.36 16.20
C LEU A 22 3.31 15.12 17.68
N GLU A 23 2.47 15.59 18.60
CA GLU A 23 2.74 15.48 20.05
C GLU A 23 1.88 14.41 20.73
N THR A 24 0.62 14.31 20.31
CA THR A 24 -0.37 13.42 20.93
C THR A 24 -0.67 12.23 20.04
N ASP A 25 -1.19 11.15 20.64
CA ASP A 25 -1.67 9.99 19.88
C ASP A 25 -2.71 10.37 18.81
N GLU A 26 -3.57 11.34 19.11
CA GLU A 26 -4.56 11.86 18.16
C GLU A 26 -3.92 12.53 16.95
N ASP A 27 -2.79 13.22 17.10
CA ASP A 27 -2.07 13.83 15.98
C ASP A 27 -1.55 12.78 15.01
N PHE A 28 -0.97 11.68 15.53
CA PHE A 28 -0.51 10.56 14.71
C PHE A 28 -1.66 9.90 13.96
N HIS A 29 -2.78 9.63 14.64
CA HIS A 29 -3.95 9.02 14.00
C HIS A 29 -4.59 9.94 12.96
N ARG A 30 -4.64 11.25 13.22
CA ARG A 30 -5.13 12.24 12.25
C ARG A 30 -4.28 12.23 10.98
N GLU A 31 -2.96 12.27 11.13
CA GLU A 31 -2.05 12.26 9.99
C GLU A 31 -2.10 10.92 9.23
N ALA A 32 -2.16 9.80 9.96
CA ALA A 32 -2.31 8.48 9.36
C ALA A 32 -3.58 8.36 8.51
N LYS A 33 -4.70 8.94 8.96
CA LYS A 33 -5.95 8.98 8.18
C LYS A 33 -5.84 9.81 6.90
N THR A 34 -5.05 10.88 6.91
CA THR A 34 -4.76 11.67 5.71
C THR A 34 -3.97 10.86 4.68
N LEU A 35 -3.02 10.04 5.14
CA LEU A 35 -2.18 9.18 4.29
C LEU A 35 -2.87 7.88 3.84
N LEU A 36 -3.91 7.46 4.56
CA LEU A 36 -4.58 6.17 4.37
C LEU A 36 -5.09 5.93 2.94
N PRO A 37 -5.73 6.90 2.23
CA PRO A 37 -6.17 6.69 0.85
C PRO A 37 -5.02 6.33 -0.11
N GLN A 38 -3.88 7.02 0.01
CA GLN A 38 -2.70 6.76 -0.81
C GLN A 38 -2.08 5.40 -0.46
N ALA A 39 -1.97 5.10 0.84
CA ALA A 39 -1.43 3.83 1.32
C ALA A 39 -2.26 2.63 0.84
N LEU A 40 -3.60 2.73 0.90
CA LEU A 40 -4.49 1.68 0.38
C LEU A 40 -4.33 1.49 -1.13
N GLN A 41 -4.21 2.59 -1.88
CA GLN A 41 -3.96 2.49 -3.32
C GLN A 41 -2.62 1.78 -3.60
N LYS A 42 -1.55 2.14 -2.88
CA LYS A 42 -0.24 1.50 -3.01
C LYS A 42 -0.27 0.01 -2.65
N LEU A 43 -1.03 -0.36 -1.63
CA LEU A 43 -1.24 -1.75 -1.26
C LEU A 43 -1.94 -2.53 -2.38
N GLY A 44 -3.00 -1.97 -2.96
CA GLY A 44 -3.69 -2.57 -4.10
C GLY A 44 -2.82 -2.63 -5.36
N GLU A 45 -1.95 -1.64 -5.59
CA GLU A 45 -0.96 -1.66 -6.69
C GLU A 45 0.03 -2.83 -6.49
N SER A 46 0.54 -3.03 -5.28
CA SER A 46 1.45 -4.13 -4.94
C SER A 46 0.79 -5.50 -5.10
N ILE A 47 -0.46 -5.64 -4.65
CA ILE A 47 -1.27 -6.85 -4.88
C ILE A 47 -1.48 -7.10 -6.38
N GLY A 48 -1.79 -6.04 -7.13
CA GLY A 48 -1.97 -6.10 -8.58
C GLY A 48 -0.71 -6.53 -9.30
N GLU A 49 0.46 -6.05 -8.87
CA GLU A 49 1.74 -6.43 -9.45
C GLU A 49 2.04 -7.92 -9.23
N GLN A 50 1.93 -8.40 -7.98
CA GLN A 50 2.12 -9.82 -7.69
C GLN A 50 1.13 -10.69 -8.47
N THR A 51 -0.14 -10.31 -8.51
CA THR A 51 -1.19 -11.05 -9.23
C THR A 51 -0.90 -11.12 -10.72
N TRP A 52 -0.46 -10.01 -11.32
CA TRP A 52 -0.09 -9.96 -12.72
C TRP A 52 1.09 -10.90 -13.03
N GLU A 53 2.11 -10.90 -12.19
CA GLU A 53 3.30 -11.75 -12.36
C GLU A 53 2.97 -13.24 -12.23
N GLU A 54 2.11 -13.61 -11.27
CA GLU A 54 1.61 -14.98 -11.14
C GLU A 54 0.79 -15.41 -12.37
N LEU A 55 -0.09 -14.54 -12.88
CA LEU A 55 -0.86 -14.80 -14.10
C LEU A 55 0.05 -15.00 -15.32
N GLN A 56 1.02 -14.11 -15.54
CA GLN A 56 1.97 -14.23 -16.66
C GLN A 56 2.79 -15.53 -16.55
N LYS A 57 3.29 -15.86 -15.34
CA LYS A 57 4.03 -17.10 -15.10
C LYS A 57 3.21 -18.34 -15.41
N ASN A 58 1.92 -18.36 -15.06
CA ASN A 58 1.03 -19.49 -15.33
C ASN A 58 0.71 -19.62 -16.82
N LEU A 59 0.53 -18.51 -17.54
CA LEU A 59 0.32 -18.51 -18.99
C LEU A 59 1.54 -19.02 -19.76
N GLN A 60 2.76 -18.69 -19.32
CA GLN A 60 3.99 -19.25 -19.91
C GLN A 60 4.07 -20.76 -19.70
N LYS A 61 3.70 -21.25 -18.50
CA LYS A 61 3.67 -22.69 -18.20
C LYS A 61 2.65 -23.46 -19.02
N SER A 62 1.52 -22.84 -19.40
CA SER A 62 0.48 -23.47 -20.23
C SER A 62 0.78 -23.43 -21.74
N GLY A 63 1.98 -23.03 -22.15
CA GLY A 63 2.37 -22.96 -23.56
C GLY A 63 1.71 -21.82 -24.34
N SER A 64 0.99 -20.91 -23.65
CA SER A 64 0.39 -19.73 -24.25
C SER A 64 1.43 -18.61 -24.33
N LYS A 65 1.45 -17.85 -25.44
CA LYS A 65 2.34 -16.68 -25.58
C LYS A 65 1.95 -15.59 -24.57
N SER A 66 2.57 -15.60 -23.41
CA SER A 66 2.43 -14.54 -22.42
C SER A 66 3.41 -13.41 -22.75
N LYS A 67 2.87 -12.33 -23.33
CA LYS A 67 3.51 -11.01 -23.41
C LYS A 67 2.42 -9.96 -23.28
N GLY A 68 1.76 -9.92 -22.11
CA GLY A 68 0.99 -8.73 -21.78
C GLY A 68 1.93 -7.52 -21.86
N SER A 69 1.53 -6.49 -22.59
CA SER A 69 2.35 -5.30 -22.79
C SER A 69 2.61 -4.60 -21.45
N GLN A 70 3.72 -3.86 -21.35
CA GLN A 70 4.02 -3.06 -20.17
C GLN A 70 2.91 -2.05 -19.86
N LEU A 71 2.21 -1.57 -20.90
CA LEU A 71 1.08 -0.66 -20.77
C LEU A 71 -0.15 -1.35 -20.14
N GLU A 72 -0.41 -2.61 -20.48
CA GLU A 72 -1.45 -3.42 -19.83
C GLU A 72 -1.11 -3.76 -18.39
N LYS A 73 0.14 -4.15 -18.09
CA LYS A 73 0.62 -4.34 -16.70
C LYS A 73 0.33 -3.10 -15.87
N ARG A 74 0.73 -1.92 -16.38
CA ARG A 74 0.53 -0.64 -15.67
C ARG A 74 -0.96 -0.33 -15.45
N LYS A 75 -1.81 -0.51 -16.45
CA LYS A 75 -3.25 -0.29 -16.32
C LYS A 75 -3.88 -1.22 -15.28
N PHE A 76 -3.55 -2.51 -15.34
CA PHE A 76 -4.05 -3.52 -14.40
C PHE A 76 -3.67 -3.17 -12.95
N ILE A 77 -2.41 -2.80 -12.72
CA ILE A 77 -1.91 -2.41 -11.39
C ILE A 77 -2.65 -1.17 -10.88
N GLN A 78 -2.77 -0.12 -11.69
CA GLN A 78 -3.46 1.12 -11.30
C GLN A 78 -4.94 0.92 -11.01
N GLU A 79 -5.62 0.10 -11.82
CA GLU A 79 -7.03 -0.23 -11.62
C GLU A 79 -7.25 -1.07 -10.37
N THR A 80 -6.37 -2.04 -10.11
CA THR A 80 -6.38 -2.84 -8.89
C THR A 80 -6.18 -1.95 -7.66
N GLY A 81 -5.20 -1.03 -7.70
CA GLY A 81 -4.96 -0.03 -6.66
C GLY A 81 -6.20 0.79 -6.32
N ARG A 82 -6.80 1.42 -7.34
CA ARG A 82 -8.02 2.25 -7.17
C ARG A 82 -9.21 1.44 -6.66
N THR A 83 -9.37 0.21 -7.14
CA THR A 83 -10.47 -0.67 -6.74
C THR A 83 -10.29 -1.11 -5.29
N TYR A 84 -9.07 -1.50 -4.91
CA TYR A 84 -8.74 -1.90 -3.54
C TYR A 84 -8.98 -0.75 -2.56
N GLN A 85 -8.49 0.46 -2.86
CA GLN A 85 -8.72 1.65 -2.04
C GLN A 85 -10.22 1.87 -1.72
N ARG A 86 -11.09 1.70 -2.71
CA ARG A 86 -12.54 1.91 -2.54
C ARG A 86 -13.23 0.77 -1.80
N ARG A 87 -12.72 -0.46 -1.94
CA ARG A 87 -13.35 -1.69 -1.43
C ARG A 87 -12.72 -2.24 -0.14
N ALA A 88 -11.61 -1.67 0.31
CA ALA A 88 -10.95 -2.09 1.54
C ALA A 88 -11.92 -2.09 2.72
N SER A 89 -11.92 -3.18 3.48
CA SER A 89 -12.75 -3.36 4.65
C SER A 89 -12.36 -2.40 5.78
N GLY A 90 -13.27 -2.16 6.73
CA GLY A 90 -12.96 -1.34 7.91
C GLY A 90 -11.77 -1.88 8.70
N ARG A 91 -11.62 -3.20 8.77
CA ARG A 91 -10.48 -3.86 9.42
C ARG A 91 -9.17 -3.59 8.70
N GLU A 92 -9.13 -3.73 7.37
CA GLU A 92 -7.90 -3.47 6.59
C GLU A 92 -7.49 -1.99 6.69
N LYS A 93 -8.48 -1.09 6.70
CA LYS A 93 -8.25 0.35 6.91
C LYS A 93 -7.61 0.61 8.26
N GLN A 94 -8.15 0.01 9.33
CA GLN A 94 -7.60 0.15 10.67
C GLN A 94 -6.19 -0.46 10.80
N GLU A 95 -5.98 -1.67 10.29
CA GLU A 95 -4.66 -2.31 10.32
C GLU A 95 -3.60 -1.49 9.58
N LEU A 96 -3.99 -0.82 8.49
CA LEU A 96 -3.09 0.05 7.73
C LEU A 96 -2.89 1.41 8.40
N GLU A 97 -3.92 1.98 9.04
CA GLU A 97 -3.79 3.18 9.87
C GLU A 97 -2.80 2.94 11.02
N ASP A 98 -2.96 1.85 11.78
CA ASP A 98 -2.06 1.48 12.87
C ASP A 98 -0.62 1.30 12.37
N TYR A 99 -0.45 0.70 11.18
CA TYR A 99 0.86 0.58 10.55
C TYR A 99 1.49 1.94 10.23
N ILE A 100 0.70 2.87 9.68
CA ILE A 100 1.17 4.23 9.37
C ILE A 100 1.56 4.97 10.65
N VAL A 101 0.76 4.87 11.71
CA VAL A 101 1.08 5.45 13.03
C VAL A 101 2.42 4.92 13.55
N ASP A 102 2.63 3.61 13.50
CA ASP A 102 3.90 2.99 13.91
C ASP A 102 5.09 3.53 13.09
N GLN A 103 4.92 3.74 11.78
CA GLN A 103 5.96 4.32 10.92
C GLN A 103 6.23 5.79 11.29
N LEU A 104 5.19 6.61 11.48
CA LEU A 104 5.34 8.01 11.86
C LEU A 104 6.10 8.17 13.18
N ARG A 105 5.79 7.34 14.19
CA ARG A 105 6.53 7.34 15.47
C ARG A 105 7.99 6.92 15.29
N SER A 106 8.24 5.89 14.47
CA SER A 106 9.59 5.45 14.15
C SER A 106 10.40 6.55 13.45
N LEU A 107 9.79 7.27 12.50
CA LEU A 107 10.42 8.38 11.79
C LEU A 107 10.69 9.57 12.71
N GLN A 108 9.74 9.93 13.57
CA GLN A 108 9.93 11.00 14.55
C GLN A 108 11.08 10.70 15.51
N ASN A 109 11.16 9.46 16.02
CA ASN A 109 12.22 9.02 16.92
C ASN A 109 13.61 8.98 16.26
N LYS A 110 13.70 8.83 14.94
CA LYS A 110 14.97 8.87 14.20
C LYS A 110 15.43 10.30 13.88
N THR A 111 14.49 11.25 13.86
CA THR A 111 14.74 12.65 13.52
C THR A 111 15.12 13.48 14.76
N ARG A 112 14.82 12.98 15.97
CA ARG A 112 15.23 13.55 17.25
C ARG A 112 16.59 13.01 17.69
#